data_AF-A0AA40FNW4-F1
#
_entry.id   AF-A0AA40FNW4-F1
#
_cell.length_a   1.000
_cell.length_b   1.000
_cell.length_c   1.000
_cell.angle_alpha   90.00
_cell.angle_beta   90.00
_cell.angle_gamma   90.00
#
_symmetry.space_group_name_H-M   'P 1'
#
loop_
_entity.id
_entity.type
_entity.pdbx_description
1 polymer ?
#
loop_
_entity_poly.entity_id
_entity_poly.type
_entity_poly.pdbx_seq_one_letter_code
_entity_poly.pdbx_strand_id
1 'polypeptide(L)'
;MNRKTRICVILSLLAVLIDSQAEGKNLTMCQAVNELKRARVERTFISNWICLMENESKMNTQLVTGPKTASSFSFGIFQINSAKWCSRGHSGGLCNKRCEDFVNDDIQDDIVCAKKIQSMEGFKAWDGWVKKCKNNTLPNIRICEQRRKKKEADEKKKAEERKKAEERKAEERKKAEERRKAEERKKQMKKKQTKRRQ
;
A
#
# COMPACT_ATOMS: atom_id res chain seq x y z
N MET A 1 -8.04 35.76 -3.13
CA MET A 1 -7.74 34.62 -2.21
C MET A 1 -6.62 35.04 -1.27
N ASN A 2 -6.87 35.13 0.03
CA ASN A 2 -5.91 35.65 1.02
C ASN A 2 -4.62 34.81 1.03
N ARG A 3 -3.46 35.45 1.24
CA ARG A 3 -2.14 34.79 1.36
C ARG A 3 -2.19 33.66 2.39
N LYS A 4 -2.93 33.85 3.49
CA LYS A 4 -3.16 32.81 4.51
C LYS A 4 -3.95 31.61 3.95
N THR A 5 -5.00 31.87 3.17
CA THR A 5 -5.82 30.83 2.52
C THR A 5 -5.01 30.03 1.49
N ARG A 6 -4.13 30.69 0.72
CA ARG A 6 -3.22 30.01 -0.23
C ARG A 6 -2.23 29.09 0.49
N ILE A 7 -1.63 29.56 1.58
CA ILE A 7 -0.69 28.76 2.39
C ILE A 7 -1.41 27.55 3.00
N CYS A 8 -2.60 27.74 3.57
CA CYS A 8 -3.39 26.62 4.10
C CYS A 8 -3.73 25.58 3.02
N VAL A 9 -4.16 26.02 1.84
CA VAL A 9 -4.49 25.11 0.72
C VAL A 9 -3.25 24.34 0.23
N ILE A 10 -2.10 25.00 0.12
CA ILE A 10 -0.84 24.35 -0.27
C ILE A 10 -0.37 23.35 0.79
N LEU A 11 -0.45 23.70 2.08
CA LEU A 11 -0.11 22.79 3.17
C LEU A 11 -1.07 21.58 3.25
N SER A 12 -2.36 21.80 3.01
CA SER A 12 -3.34 20.70 2.92
C SER A 12 -3.09 19.81 1.71
N LEU A 13 -2.72 20.37 0.56
CA LEU A 13 -2.35 19.59 -0.65
C LEU A 13 -1.06 18.79 -0.45
N LEU A 14 -0.05 19.38 0.19
CA LEU A 14 1.21 18.68 0.49
C LEU A 14 1.01 17.54 1.49
N ALA A 15 0.15 17.71 2.50
CA ALA A 15 -0.15 16.66 3.48
C ALA A 15 -0.85 15.43 2.86
N VAL A 16 -1.63 15.61 1.79
CA VAL A 16 -2.32 14.52 1.06
C VAL A 16 -1.37 13.72 0.16
N LEU A 17 -0.19 14.26 -0.18
CA LEU A 17 0.81 13.57 -1.00
C LEU A 17 1.73 12.64 -0.19
N ILE A 18 1.61 12.62 1.14
CA ILE A 18 2.47 11.84 2.06
C ILE A 18 1.70 10.61 2.58
N ASP A 19 1.07 9.85 1.69
CA ASP A 19 0.39 8.59 2.03
C ASP A 19 1.06 7.39 1.31
N SER A 20 2.39 7.34 1.38
CA SER A 20 3.15 6.13 1.07
C SER A 20 4.22 5.90 2.13
N GLN A 21 3.80 5.70 3.38
CA GLN A 21 4.64 4.98 4.33
C GLN A 21 4.65 3.51 3.90
N ALA A 22 5.59 3.16 3.02
CA ALA A 22 6.01 1.77 2.85
C ALA A 22 6.78 1.37 4.11
N GLU A 23 6.03 1.10 5.16
CA GLU A 23 6.58 0.57 6.41
C GLU A 23 7.00 -0.88 6.15
N GLY A 24 8.30 -1.08 5.93
CA GLY A 24 8.96 -2.33 6.29
C GLY A 24 9.91 -2.89 5.25
N LYS A 25 11.17 -3.03 5.69
CA LYS A 25 12.17 -4.04 5.32
C LYS A 25 11.60 -5.41 4.90
N ASN A 26 10.38 -5.76 5.31
CA ASN A 26 9.66 -6.98 4.96
C ASN A 26 8.30 -6.68 4.32
N LEU A 27 8.01 -7.25 3.14
CA LEU A 27 6.70 -7.17 2.51
C LEU A 27 5.69 -8.12 3.16
N THR A 28 4.44 -7.67 3.33
CA THR A 28 3.34 -8.60 3.62
C THR A 28 2.97 -9.40 2.37
N MET A 29 2.37 -10.59 2.56
CA MET A 29 1.90 -11.43 1.44
C MET A 29 1.02 -10.65 0.44
N CYS A 30 0.10 -9.81 0.93
CA CYS A 30 -0.81 -9.08 0.03
C CYS A 30 -0.16 -7.88 -0.65
N GLN A 31 0.85 -7.25 -0.03
CA GLN A 31 1.69 -6.27 -0.73
C GLN A 31 2.49 -6.96 -1.84
N ALA A 32 3.17 -8.08 -1.54
CA ALA A 32 3.90 -8.87 -2.53
C ALA A 32 3.00 -9.35 -3.70
N VAL A 33 1.77 -9.80 -3.42
CA VAL A 33 0.78 -10.15 -4.47
C VAL A 33 0.48 -8.95 -5.37
N ASN A 34 0.34 -7.74 -4.81
CA ASN A 34 0.07 -6.55 -5.59
C ASN A 34 1.28 -6.16 -6.45
N GLU A 35 2.49 -6.28 -5.91
CA GLU A 35 3.74 -6.05 -6.65
C GLU A 35 3.91 -7.00 -7.84
N LEU A 36 3.63 -8.28 -7.63
CA LEU A 36 3.65 -9.29 -8.70
C LEU A 36 2.57 -9.01 -9.77
N LYS A 37 1.37 -8.60 -9.35
CA LYS A 37 0.29 -8.20 -10.28
C LYS A 37 0.67 -6.96 -11.08
N ARG A 38 1.29 -5.97 -10.44
CA ARG A 38 1.80 -4.73 -11.07
C ARG A 38 2.84 -5.05 -12.15
N ALA A 39 3.71 -6.02 -11.88
CA ALA A 39 4.71 -6.56 -12.81
C ALA A 39 4.12 -7.53 -13.88
N ARG A 40 2.79 -7.67 -13.95
CA ARG A 40 2.07 -8.57 -14.86
C ARG A 40 2.58 -10.02 -14.80
N VAL A 41 2.86 -10.51 -13.60
CA VAL A 41 3.11 -11.93 -13.37
C VAL A 41 1.81 -12.71 -13.60
N GLU A 42 1.90 -13.83 -14.30
CA GLU A 42 0.75 -14.67 -14.59
C GLU A 42 0.10 -15.18 -13.29
N ARG A 43 -1.23 -15.07 -13.20
CA ARG A 43 -1.99 -15.37 -11.98
C ARG A 43 -1.74 -16.78 -11.44
N THR A 44 -1.52 -17.75 -12.32
CA THR A 44 -1.24 -19.16 -12.03
C THR A 44 0.04 -19.34 -11.23
N PHE A 45 1.05 -18.48 -11.43
CA PHE A 45 2.34 -18.57 -10.76
C PHE A 45 2.47 -17.71 -9.51
N ILE A 46 1.54 -16.78 -9.24
CA ILE A 46 1.66 -15.86 -8.10
C ILE A 46 1.85 -16.62 -6.78
N SER A 47 1.08 -17.68 -6.52
CA SER A 47 1.26 -18.47 -5.29
C SER A 47 2.65 -19.14 -5.19
N ASN A 48 3.26 -19.52 -6.32
CA ASN A 48 4.63 -20.03 -6.34
C ASN A 48 5.65 -18.93 -5.98
N TRP A 49 5.49 -17.75 -6.56
CA TRP A 49 6.33 -16.59 -6.25
C TRP A 49 6.25 -16.17 -4.79
N ILE A 50 5.04 -16.10 -4.23
CA ILE A 50 4.85 -15.82 -2.80
C ILE A 50 5.57 -16.86 -1.93
N CYS A 51 5.39 -18.15 -2.23
CA CYS A 51 6.08 -19.21 -1.48
C CYS A 51 7.61 -19.10 -1.59
N LEU A 52 8.13 -18.79 -2.78
CA LEU A 52 9.56 -18.54 -2.98
C LEU A 52 10.04 -17.39 -2.10
N MET A 53 9.40 -16.23 -2.16
CA MET A 53 9.79 -15.04 -1.39
C MET A 53 9.76 -15.31 0.12
N GLU A 54 8.78 -16.06 0.62
CA GLU A 54 8.70 -16.48 2.04
C GLU A 54 9.85 -17.40 2.47
N ASN A 55 10.33 -18.25 1.57
CA ASN A 55 11.30 -19.29 1.89
C ASN A 55 12.75 -18.91 1.57
N GLU A 56 12.96 -17.98 0.64
CA GLU A 56 14.28 -17.44 0.32
C GLU A 56 14.67 -16.30 1.26
N SER A 57 13.75 -15.37 1.53
CA SER A 57 14.09 -14.12 2.23
C SER A 57 13.22 -13.79 3.43
N LYS A 58 12.18 -14.59 3.72
CA LYS A 58 11.14 -14.23 4.72
C LYS A 58 10.46 -12.90 4.37
N MET A 59 10.29 -12.65 3.06
CA MET A 59 9.78 -11.40 2.50
C MET A 59 10.67 -10.17 2.72
N ASN A 60 11.92 -10.33 3.15
CA ASN A 60 12.84 -9.23 3.39
C ASN A 60 13.44 -8.72 2.07
N THR A 61 13.07 -7.51 1.67
CA THR A 61 13.55 -6.88 0.42
C THR A 61 15.01 -6.44 0.50
N GLN A 62 15.54 -6.31 1.71
CA GLN A 62 16.91 -5.85 1.94
C GLN A 62 17.85 -6.98 2.37
N LEU A 63 17.44 -8.24 2.23
CA LEU A 63 18.24 -9.38 2.67
C LEU A 63 19.44 -9.62 1.74
N VAL A 64 20.64 -9.59 2.31
CA VAL A 64 21.87 -10.04 1.65
C VAL A 64 22.40 -11.27 2.39
N THR A 65 22.64 -12.36 1.67
CA THR A 65 23.24 -13.58 2.24
C THR A 65 24.52 -13.97 1.51
N GLY A 66 25.46 -14.56 2.23
CA GLY A 66 26.75 -15.01 1.72
C GLY A 66 27.90 -14.69 2.67
N PRO A 67 29.15 -14.90 2.23
CA PRO A 67 29.51 -15.45 0.92
C PRO A 67 29.06 -16.93 0.76
N LYS A 68 28.80 -17.33 -0.49
CA LYS A 68 28.55 -18.71 -0.91
C LYS A 68 29.73 -19.19 -1.79
N THR A 69 29.49 -20.07 -2.74
CA THR A 69 30.50 -20.55 -3.70
C THR A 69 31.13 -19.38 -4.48
N ALA A 70 32.43 -19.47 -4.77
CA ALA A 70 33.20 -18.46 -5.50
C ALA A 70 33.05 -17.01 -4.96
N SER A 71 32.91 -16.87 -3.63
CA SER A 71 32.73 -15.56 -2.97
C SER A 71 31.48 -14.79 -3.44
N SER A 72 30.48 -15.50 -3.96
CA SER A 72 29.21 -14.91 -4.41
C SER A 72 28.27 -14.58 -3.26
N PHE A 73 27.41 -13.59 -3.46
CA PHE A 73 26.38 -13.17 -2.51
C PHE A 73 25.01 -13.23 -3.19
N SER A 74 23.95 -13.38 -2.40
CA SER A 74 22.56 -13.41 -2.87
C SER A 74 21.81 -12.20 -2.30
N PHE A 75 21.02 -11.53 -3.13
CA PHE A 75 20.47 -10.21 -2.85
C PHE A 75 18.95 -10.18 -2.96
N GLY A 76 18.33 -9.39 -2.10
CA GLY A 76 16.92 -9.01 -2.22
C GLY A 76 15.93 -10.10 -1.88
N ILE A 77 14.66 -9.81 -2.18
CA ILE A 77 13.54 -10.66 -1.79
C ILE A 77 13.54 -12.02 -2.49
N PHE A 78 14.15 -12.11 -3.68
CA PHE A 78 14.30 -13.35 -4.45
C PHE A 78 15.68 -14.00 -4.29
N GLN A 79 16.57 -13.45 -3.44
CA GLN A 79 17.93 -13.97 -3.25
C GLN A 79 18.69 -14.19 -4.57
N ILE A 80 18.71 -13.18 -5.43
CA ILE A 80 19.36 -13.21 -6.76
C ILE A 80 20.88 -13.25 -6.56
N ASN A 81 21.54 -14.27 -7.11
CA ASN A 81 22.95 -14.55 -6.83
C ASN A 81 23.93 -13.85 -7.79
N SER A 82 24.98 -13.25 -7.23
CA SER A 82 26.01 -12.48 -7.96
C SER A 82 27.02 -13.33 -8.75
N ALA A 83 27.02 -14.66 -8.61
CA ALA A 83 27.85 -15.53 -9.43
C ALA A 83 27.41 -15.53 -10.91
N LYS A 84 26.13 -15.23 -11.17
CA LYS A 84 25.55 -15.37 -12.51
C LYS A 84 24.63 -14.22 -12.92
N TRP A 85 23.82 -13.71 -12.00
CA TRP A 85 22.66 -12.89 -12.38
C TRP A 85 22.91 -11.39 -12.29
N CYS A 86 23.75 -10.94 -11.38
CA CYS A 86 24.13 -9.52 -11.21
C CYS A 86 25.62 -9.37 -10.91
N SER A 87 26.13 -8.15 -10.97
CA SER A 87 27.50 -7.82 -10.56
C SER A 87 27.50 -6.81 -9.40
N ARG A 88 28.45 -6.93 -8.48
CA ARG A 88 28.57 -6.03 -7.32
C ARG A 88 29.31 -4.76 -7.72
N GLY A 89 28.79 -3.60 -7.33
CA GLY A 89 29.43 -2.30 -7.58
C GLY A 89 29.29 -1.74 -9.01
N HIS A 90 28.93 -2.56 -10.00
CA HIS A 90 28.64 -2.13 -11.37
C HIS A 90 27.58 -3.02 -12.01
N SER A 91 26.94 -2.56 -13.09
CA SER A 91 25.95 -3.37 -13.82
C SER A 91 26.64 -4.54 -14.51
N GLY A 92 26.03 -5.72 -14.44
CA GLY A 92 26.55 -6.92 -15.10
C GLY A 92 25.71 -8.15 -14.80
N GLY A 93 26.27 -9.32 -15.05
CA GLY A 93 25.56 -10.60 -15.01
C GLY A 93 24.45 -10.70 -16.07
N LEU A 94 23.70 -11.80 -16.04
CA LEU A 94 22.65 -12.04 -17.03
C LEU A 94 21.47 -11.06 -16.92
N CYS A 95 21.24 -10.44 -15.77
CA CYS A 95 20.21 -9.41 -15.62
C CYS A 95 20.70 -8.00 -15.98
N ASN A 96 22.00 -7.82 -16.28
CA ASN A 96 22.62 -6.53 -16.57
C ASN A 96 22.28 -5.45 -15.51
N LYS A 97 22.45 -5.82 -14.24
CA LYS A 97 22.05 -5.02 -13.07
C LYS A 97 23.15 -5.03 -12.02
N ARG A 98 23.20 -3.96 -11.21
CA ARG A 98 24.00 -3.96 -10.00
C ARG A 98 23.28 -4.82 -8.98
N CYS A 99 24.00 -5.65 -8.23
CA CYS A 99 23.37 -6.48 -7.20
C CYS A 99 22.73 -5.63 -6.09
N GLU A 100 23.29 -4.44 -5.85
CA GLU A 100 22.75 -3.48 -4.89
C GLU A 100 21.39 -2.90 -5.31
N ASP A 101 21.06 -2.94 -6.61
CA ASP A 101 19.75 -2.50 -7.10
C ASP A 101 18.63 -3.41 -6.58
N PHE A 102 18.91 -4.67 -6.24
CA PHE A 102 17.92 -5.61 -5.68
C PHE A 102 17.71 -5.49 -4.15
N VAL A 103 18.31 -4.47 -3.51
CA VAL A 103 18.25 -4.29 -2.04
C VAL A 103 17.55 -2.98 -1.72
N ASN A 104 16.30 -2.85 -2.16
CA ASN A 104 15.49 -1.66 -1.95
C ASN A 104 13.99 -2.04 -1.82
N ASP A 105 13.12 -1.07 -1.55
CA ASP A 105 11.70 -1.33 -1.28
C ASP A 105 10.86 -1.55 -2.56
N ASP A 106 11.29 -1.01 -3.70
CA ASP A 106 10.68 -1.21 -5.02
C ASP A 106 11.26 -2.46 -5.72
N ILE A 107 10.56 -3.58 -5.60
CA ILE A 107 11.03 -4.88 -6.11
C ILE A 107 10.73 -5.11 -7.60
N GLN A 108 10.43 -4.07 -8.39
CA GLN A 108 10.00 -4.26 -9.77
C GLN A 108 11.12 -4.78 -10.67
N ASP A 109 12.33 -4.27 -10.51
CA ASP A 109 13.47 -4.78 -11.25
C ASP A 109 13.95 -6.14 -10.73
N ASP A 110 13.79 -6.43 -9.44
CA ASP A 110 13.94 -7.77 -8.90
C ASP A 110 12.99 -8.77 -9.59
N ILE A 111 11.70 -8.43 -9.73
CA ILE A 111 10.71 -9.31 -10.38
C ILE A 111 11.10 -9.55 -11.85
N VAL A 112 11.58 -8.53 -12.55
CA VAL A 112 12.05 -8.68 -13.95
C VAL A 112 13.20 -9.68 -14.03
N CYS A 113 14.22 -9.55 -13.16
CA CYS A 113 15.33 -10.48 -13.13
C CYS A 113 14.88 -11.89 -12.71
N ALA A 114 14.05 -12.02 -11.66
CA ALA A 114 13.53 -13.29 -11.19
C ALA A 114 12.71 -14.02 -12.27
N LYS A 115 11.86 -13.31 -13.03
CA LYS A 115 11.16 -13.88 -14.20
C LYS A 115 12.12 -14.42 -15.25
N LYS A 116 13.24 -13.73 -15.49
CA LYS A 116 14.28 -14.22 -16.41
C LYS A 116 14.91 -15.53 -15.89
N ILE A 117 15.22 -15.60 -14.60
CA ILE A 117 15.72 -16.82 -13.95
C ILE A 117 14.70 -17.95 -14.09
N GLN A 118 13.43 -17.71 -13.77
CA GLN A 118 12.36 -18.70 -13.87
C GLN A 118 12.12 -19.16 -15.31
N SER A 119 12.24 -18.27 -16.29
CA SER A 119 12.12 -18.65 -17.71
C SER A 119 13.29 -19.51 -18.19
N MET A 120 14.50 -19.30 -17.65
CA MET A 120 15.70 -20.02 -18.08
C MET A 120 15.92 -21.34 -17.33
N GLU A 121 15.68 -21.34 -16.02
CA GLU A 121 16.02 -22.45 -15.13
C GLU A 121 14.81 -23.04 -14.40
N GLY A 122 13.65 -22.38 -14.45
CA GLY A 122 12.49 -22.72 -13.65
C GLY A 122 12.65 -22.33 -12.18
N PHE A 123 11.62 -22.59 -11.38
CA PHE A 123 11.66 -22.36 -9.93
C PHE A 123 12.68 -23.22 -9.18
N LYS A 124 13.23 -24.26 -9.81
CA LYS A 124 14.27 -25.12 -9.23
C LYS A 124 15.61 -24.40 -9.00
N ALA A 125 15.79 -23.19 -9.54
CA ALA A 125 16.97 -22.36 -9.27
C ALA A 125 17.05 -21.87 -7.80
N TRP A 126 15.97 -22.03 -7.03
CA TRP A 126 15.86 -21.58 -5.64
C TRP A 126 15.68 -22.77 -4.69
N ASP A 127 16.71 -23.06 -3.89
CA ASP A 127 16.71 -24.19 -2.96
C ASP A 127 15.58 -24.12 -1.92
N GLY A 128 15.28 -22.92 -1.41
CA GLY A 128 14.18 -22.70 -0.48
C GLY A 128 12.83 -23.02 -1.12
N TRP A 129 12.62 -22.62 -2.38
CA TRP A 129 11.42 -23.01 -3.13
C TRP A 129 11.37 -24.53 -3.38
N VAL A 130 12.48 -25.14 -3.79
CA VAL A 130 12.53 -26.60 -4.02
C VAL A 130 12.16 -27.38 -2.77
N LYS A 131 12.68 -26.97 -1.61
CA LYS A 131 12.49 -27.66 -0.33
C LYS A 131 11.10 -27.44 0.28
N LYS A 132 10.48 -26.27 0.06
CA LYS A 132 9.28 -25.85 0.80
C LYS A 132 8.03 -25.65 -0.07
N CYS A 133 8.19 -25.47 -1.37
CA CYS A 133 7.09 -25.10 -2.26
C CYS A 133 6.80 -26.17 -3.32
N LYS A 134 7.83 -26.80 -3.88
CA LYS A 134 7.64 -27.87 -4.87
C LYS A 134 6.81 -29.00 -4.27
N ASN A 135 5.73 -29.39 -4.96
CA ASN A 135 4.79 -30.44 -4.55
C ASN A 135 4.17 -30.24 -3.15
N ASN A 136 4.15 -29.02 -2.65
CA ASN A 136 3.54 -28.67 -1.36
C ASN A 136 2.34 -27.74 -1.56
N THR A 137 1.53 -27.59 -0.53
CA THR A 137 0.42 -26.62 -0.52
C THR A 137 0.98 -25.20 -0.58
N LEU A 138 0.63 -24.47 -1.64
CA LEU A 138 1.07 -23.09 -1.83
C LEU A 138 0.19 -22.09 -1.07
N PRO A 139 0.70 -20.88 -0.75
CA PRO A 139 -0.07 -19.83 -0.10
C PRO A 139 -1.36 -19.47 -0.84
N ASN A 140 -2.47 -19.39 -0.08
CA ASN A 140 -3.78 -19.03 -0.61
C ASN A 140 -3.91 -17.51 -0.79
N ILE A 141 -3.61 -17.03 -2.00
CA ILE A 141 -3.65 -15.60 -2.34
C ILE A 141 -5.07 -15.02 -2.47
N ARG A 142 -6.12 -15.85 -2.47
CA ARG A 142 -7.52 -15.36 -2.54
C ARG A 142 -7.90 -14.53 -1.32
N ILE A 143 -7.25 -14.77 -0.18
CA ILE A 143 -7.46 -13.98 1.04
C ILE A 143 -7.10 -12.50 0.82
N CYS A 144 -6.15 -12.19 -0.06
CA CYS A 144 -5.80 -10.81 -0.36
C CYS A 144 -6.92 -10.09 -1.10
N GLU A 145 -7.59 -10.77 -2.04
CA GLU A 145 -8.74 -10.21 -2.75
C GLU A 145 -9.94 -10.02 -1.80
N GLN A 146 -10.17 -10.97 -0.88
CA GLN A 146 -11.22 -10.86 0.13
C GLN A 146 -10.95 -9.70 1.10
N ARG A 147 -9.72 -9.58 1.60
CA ARG A 147 -9.31 -8.48 2.48
C ARG A 147 -9.47 -7.12 1.80
N ARG A 148 -9.08 -7.00 0.53
CA ARG A 148 -9.29 -5.77 -0.27
C ARG A 148 -10.77 -5.41 -0.37
N LYS A 149 -11.62 -6.37 -0.78
CA LYS A 149 -13.07 -6.15 -0.89
C LYS A 149 -13.70 -5.73 0.43
N LYS A 150 -13.28 -6.34 1.54
CA LYS A 150 -13.74 -5.97 2.88
C LYS A 150 -13.34 -4.54 3.24
N LYS A 151 -12.07 -4.17 3.03
CA LYS A 151 -11.58 -2.81 3.28
C LYS A 151 -12.38 -1.77 2.48
N GLU A 152 -12.64 -2.03 1.21
CA GLU A 152 -13.45 -1.16 0.34
C GLU A 152 -14.91 -1.02 0.84
N ALA A 153 -15.51 -2.12 1.30
CA ALA A 153 -16.86 -2.10 1.87
C ALA A 153 -16.91 -1.32 3.19
N ASP A 154 -15.94 -1.53 4.07
CA ASP A 154 -15.82 -0.82 5.35
C ASP A 154 -15.60 0.68 5.14
N GLU A 155 -14.79 1.07 4.15
CA GLU A 155 -14.58 2.47 3.76
C GLU A 155 -15.85 3.12 3.21
N LYS A 156 -16.59 2.42 2.34
CA LYS A 156 -17.89 2.91 1.84
C LYS A 156 -18.89 3.10 2.95
N LYS A 157 -18.99 2.14 3.89
CA LYS A 157 -19.87 2.25 5.05
C LYS A 157 -19.51 3.45 5.92
N LYS A 158 -18.23 3.64 6.23
CA LYS A 158 -17.75 4.80 6.98
C LYS A 158 -18.05 6.12 6.26
N ALA A 159 -17.91 6.18 4.95
CA ALA A 159 -18.24 7.36 4.16
C ALA A 159 -19.75 7.68 4.21
N GLU A 160 -20.61 6.67 4.11
CA GLU A 160 -22.06 6.82 4.23
C GLU A 160 -22.48 7.28 5.63
N GLU A 161 -21.89 6.71 6.68
CA GLU A 161 -22.14 7.13 8.06
C GLU A 161 -21.70 8.58 8.32
N ARG A 162 -20.54 9.00 7.78
CA ARG A 162 -20.08 10.39 7.84
C ARG A 162 -21.06 11.33 7.15
N LYS A 163 -21.55 10.98 5.96
CA LYS A 163 -22.53 11.77 5.22
C LYS A 163 -23.85 11.92 6.01
N LYS A 164 -24.37 10.82 6.56
CA LYS A 164 -25.58 10.85 7.41
C LYS A 164 -25.38 11.71 8.66
N ALA A 165 -24.20 11.66 9.28
CA ALA A 165 -23.88 12.49 10.43
C ALA A 165 -23.80 13.99 10.07
N GLU A 166 -23.26 14.33 8.91
CA GLU A 166 -23.23 15.71 8.38
C GLU A 166 -24.63 16.23 8.07
N GLU A 167 -25.48 15.42 7.43
CA GLU A 167 -26.87 15.77 7.15
C GLU A 167 -27.67 16.03 8.44
N ARG A 168 -27.54 15.16 9.45
CA ARG A 168 -28.18 15.37 10.77
C ARG A 168 -27.71 16.65 11.43
N LYS A 169 -26.40 16.93 11.43
CA LYS A 169 -25.86 18.20 11.96
C LYS A 169 -26.37 19.41 11.20
N ALA A 170 -26.53 19.32 9.88
CA ALA A 170 -27.09 20.40 9.07
C ALA A 170 -28.58 20.65 9.39
N GLU A 171 -29.36 19.58 9.59
CA GLU A 171 -30.77 19.68 9.99
C GLU A 171 -30.91 20.28 11.40
N GLU A 172 -30.09 19.85 12.36
CA GLU A 172 -30.07 20.41 13.72
C GLU A 172 -29.72 21.89 13.72
N ARG A 173 -28.72 22.31 12.90
CA ARG A 173 -28.38 23.73 12.73
C ARG A 173 -29.54 24.54 12.16
N LYS A 174 -30.24 24.03 11.15
CA LYS A 174 -31.44 24.69 10.60
C LYS A 174 -32.53 24.84 11.66
N LYS A 175 -32.84 23.78 12.40
CA LYS A 175 -33.82 23.81 13.51
C LYS A 175 -33.42 24.81 14.60
N ALA A 176 -32.14 24.88 14.95
CA ALA A 176 -31.64 25.85 15.94
C ALA A 176 -31.77 27.30 15.46
N GLU A 177 -31.48 27.56 14.18
CA GLU A 177 -31.63 28.88 13.57
C GLU A 177 -33.09 29.33 13.53
N GLU A 178 -34.02 28.44 13.17
CA GLU A 178 -35.46 28.69 13.18
C GLU A 178 -35.97 29.02 14.59
N ARG A 179 -35.54 28.26 15.60
CA ARG A 179 -35.85 28.55 17.01
C ARG A 179 -35.36 29.93 17.43
N ARG A 180 -34.12 30.30 17.08
CA ARG A 180 -33.55 31.62 17.37
C ARG A 180 -34.38 32.74 16.72
N LYS A 181 -34.72 32.59 15.43
CA LYS A 181 -35.56 33.54 14.69
C LYS A 181 -36.95 33.68 15.32
N ALA A 182 -37.56 32.59 15.78
CA ALA A 182 -38.87 32.61 16.44
C ALA A 182 -38.81 33.34 17.80
N GLU A 183 -37.77 33.11 18.60
CA GLU A 183 -37.53 33.83 19.86
C GLU A 183 -37.32 35.32 19.66
N GLU A 184 -36.54 35.71 18.65
CA GLU A 184 -36.33 37.12 18.27
C GLU A 184 -37.66 37.79 17.88
N ARG A 185 -38.49 37.14 17.07
CA ARG A 185 -39.83 37.62 16.73
C ARG A 185 -40.71 37.82 17.96
N LYS A 186 -40.73 36.84 18.88
CA LYS A 186 -41.47 36.95 20.16
C LYS A 186 -40.98 38.14 20.99
N LYS A 187 -39.66 38.35 21.09
CA LYS A 187 -39.07 39.51 21.79
C LYS A 187 -39.47 40.83 21.14
N GLN A 188 -39.47 40.92 19.81
CA GLN A 188 -39.91 42.12 19.09
C GLN A 188 -41.40 42.43 19.30
N MET A 189 -42.27 41.42 19.28
CA MET A 189 -43.70 41.59 19.54
C MET A 189 -43.96 42.12 20.96
N LYS A 190 -43.29 41.55 21.97
CA LYS A 190 -43.37 42.03 23.36
C LYS A 190 -42.94 43.49 23.48
N LYS A 191 -41.80 43.87 22.89
CA LYS A 191 -41.34 45.27 22.86
C LYS A 191 -42.37 46.22 22.23
N LYS A 192 -43.01 45.82 21.11
CA LYS A 192 -44.07 46.62 20.46
C LYS A 192 -45.31 46.78 21.34
N GLN A 193 -45.73 45.74 22.07
CA GLN A 193 -46.86 45.82 23.00
C GLN A 193 -46.59 46.74 24.18
N THR A 194 -45.39 46.69 24.77
CA THR A 194 -45.00 47.59 25.88
C THR A 194 -45.00 49.05 25.44
N LYS A 195 -44.51 49.35 24.22
CA LYS A 195 -44.49 50.71 23.66
C LYS A 195 -45.88 51.30 23.35
N ARG A 196 -46.92 50.47 23.19
CA ARG A 196 -48.30 50.93 22.93
C ARG A 196 -49.11 51.22 24.20
N ARG A 197 -48.57 50.87 25.38
CA ARG A 197 -49.20 51.07 26.69
C ARG A 197 -48.67 52.29 27.44
N GLN A 198 -47.70 53.00 26.85
CA GLN A 198 -47.16 54.29 27.27
C GLN A 198 -47.72 55.36 26.34
#